data_AF-A0A0A8YBY8-F1
#
_entry.id   AF-A0A0A8YBY8-F1
#
_cell.length_a   1.000
_cell.length_b   1.000
_cell.length_c   1.000
_cell.angle_alpha   90.00
_cell.angle_beta   90.00
_cell.angle_gamma   90.00
#
_symmetry.space_group_name_H-M   'P 1'
#
loop_
_entity.id
_entity.type
_entity.pdbx_description
1 polymer ?
#
loop_
_entity_poly.entity_id
_entity_poly.type
_entity_poly.pdbx_seq_one_letter_code
_entity_poly.pdbx_strand_id
1 'polypeptide(L)' 'MRQDDSFKGLENLVDLSVKLVETKRHKVYDMVYLLLKLLVPVATASVERVFSTMTLVKTKLRNKMGGSLLDDCLVTFT' A
#
# COMPACT_ATOMS: atom_id res chain seq x y z
N MET A 1 19.04 32.36 0.04
CA MET A 1 18.16 31.24 0.41
C MET A 1 18.64 30.71 1.75
N ARG A 2 17.85 30.84 2.83
CA ARG A 2 18.20 30.23 4.12
C ARG A 2 17.93 28.73 3.99
N GLN A 3 18.97 27.91 4.10
CA GLN A 3 18.81 26.46 4.10
C GLN A 3 18.26 26.10 5.48
N ASP A 4 16.96 25.79 5.54
CA ASP A 4 16.34 25.30 6.77
C ASP A 4 16.88 23.89 7.04
N ASP A 5 17.70 23.78 8.08
CA ASP A 5 18.22 22.49 8.56
C ASP A 5 17.10 21.58 9.12
N SER A 6 15.87 22.10 9.28
CA SER A 6 14.72 21.36 9.80
C SER A 6 14.29 20.16 8.95
N PHE A 7 14.75 20.10 7.69
CA PHE A 7 14.48 19.00 6.75
C PHE A 7 15.70 18.12 6.48
N LYS A 8 16.82 18.32 7.19
CA LYS A 8 18.00 17.44 7.06
C LYS A 8 17.71 16.06 7.63
N GLY A 9 18.22 15.02 6.95
CA GLY A 9 18.15 13.64 7.43
C GLY A 9 16.78 12.96 7.31
N LEU A 10 15.88 13.49 6.49
CA LEU A 10 14.61 12.82 6.18
C LEU A 10 14.84 11.74 5.12
N GLU A 11 14.61 10.48 5.50
CA GLU A 11 14.81 9.33 4.60
C GLU A 11 13.51 8.92 3.88
N ASN A 12 12.34 9.24 4.45
CA ASN A 12 11.05 8.81 3.94
C ASN A 12 10.10 9.96 3.60
N LEU A 13 9.21 9.69 2.64
CA LEU A 13 8.14 10.61 2.23
C LEU A 13 7.15 10.90 3.37
N VAL A 14 6.95 9.92 4.24
CA VAL A 14 6.10 10.03 5.43
C VAL A 14 6.71 11.02 6.41
N ASP A 15 8.00 10.90 6.69
CA ASP A 15 8.73 11.80 7.61
C ASP A 15 8.72 13.24 7.08
N LEU A 16 8.89 13.41 5.77
CA LEU A 16 8.74 14.70 5.10
C LEU A 16 7.34 15.30 5.27
N SER A 17 6.30 14.48 5.06
CA SER A 17 4.89 14.90 5.20
C SER A 17 4.58 15.36 6.63
N VAL A 18 5.09 14.64 7.63
CA VAL A 18 4.95 15.00 9.05
C VAL A 18 5.68 16.31 9.35
N LYS A 19 6.93 16.47 8.89
CA LYS A 19 7.75 17.66 9.13
C LYS A 19 7.13 18.94 8.51
N LEU A 20 6.49 18.82 7.35
CA LEU A 20 5.77 19.92 6.70
C LEU A 20 4.57 20.41 7.52
N VAL A 21 3.89 19.50 8.23
CA VAL A 21 2.79 19.85 9.13
C VAL A 21 3.32 20.48 10.41
N GLU A 22 4.34 19.88 11.04
CA GLU A 22 4.97 20.40 12.27
C GLU A 22 5.47 21.83 12.10
N THR A 23 6.16 22.10 10.99
CA THR A 23 6.70 23.43 10.68
C THR A 23 5.63 24.42 10.20
N LYS A 24 4.35 24.01 10.13
CA LYS A 24 3.20 24.76 9.57
C LYS A 24 3.41 25.22 8.13
N ARG A 25 4.39 24.64 7.42
CA ARG A 25 4.75 24.98 6.04
C ARG A 25 3.85 24.31 5.00
N HIS A 26 2.98 23.39 5.41
CA HIS A 26 1.97 22.77 4.56
C HIS A 26 1.09 23.80 3.82
N LYS A 27 0.85 25.01 4.37
CA LYS A 27 0.09 26.07 3.67
C LYS A 27 0.91 26.82 2.61
N VAL A 28 2.21 26.94 2.83
CA VAL A 28 3.13 27.61 1.89
C VAL A 28 3.46 26.69 0.73
N TYR A 29 3.60 25.39 1.01
CA TYR A 29 3.85 24.34 0.03
C TYR A 29 2.61 23.45 -0.15
N ASP A 30 1.43 24.05 -0.27
CA ASP A 30 0.15 23.33 -0.32
C ASP A 30 0.11 22.31 -1.46
N MET A 31 0.59 22.68 -2.65
CA MET A 31 0.70 21.78 -3.80
C MET A 31 1.62 20.57 -3.53
N VAL A 32 2.76 20.80 -2.89
CA VAL A 32 3.71 19.72 -2.54
C VAL A 32 3.08 18.82 -1.49
N TYR A 33 2.46 19.39 -0.47
CA TYR A 33 1.78 18.65 0.58
C TYR A 33 0.62 17.82 0.03
N LEU A 34 -0.17 18.34 -0.92
CA LEU A 34 -1.26 17.63 -1.58
C LEU A 34 -0.73 16.41 -2.37
N LEU A 35 0.36 16.59 -3.11
CA LEU A 35 1.01 15.50 -3.84
C LEU A 35 1.49 14.41 -2.89
N LEU A 36 2.20 14.79 -1.82
CA LEU A 36 2.64 13.85 -0.78
C LEU A 36 1.46 13.09 -0.16
N LYS A 37 0.38 13.81 0.17
CA LYS A 37 -0.82 13.25 0.77
C LYS A 37 -1.57 12.28 -0.15
N LEU A 38 -1.48 12.43 -1.47
CA LEU A 38 -2.05 11.48 -2.42
C LEU A 38 -1.11 10.29 -2.69
N LEU A 39 0.21 10.53 -2.69
CA LEU A 39 1.19 9.51 -3.01
C LEU A 39 1.35 8.46 -1.91
N VAL A 40 1.30 8.87 -0.63
CA VAL A 40 1.37 7.96 0.52
C VAL A 40 0.27 6.90 0.48
N PRO A 41 -1.04 7.24 0.43
CA PRO A 41 -2.11 6.25 0.39
C PRO A 41 -2.13 5.46 -0.93
N VAL A 42 -1.72 6.04 -2.06
CA VAL A 42 -1.58 5.29 -3.32
C VAL A 42 -0.51 4.21 -3.20
N ALA A 43 0.65 4.54 -2.61
CA ALA A 43 1.70 3.57 -2.34
C ALA A 43 1.21 2.48 -1.38
N THR A 44 0.57 2.85 -0.26
CA THR A 44 0.03 1.89 0.72
C THR A 44 -1.03 0.98 0.10
N ALA A 45 -2.02 1.53 -0.61
CA ALA A 45 -3.08 0.77 -1.25
C ALA A 45 -2.55 -0.16 -2.35
N SER A 46 -1.47 0.23 -3.04
CA SER A 46 -0.84 -0.63 -4.05
C SER A 46 -0.21 -1.88 -3.42
N VAL A 47 0.49 -1.72 -2.30
CA VAL A 47 1.12 -2.83 -1.57
C VAL A 47 0.05 -3.75 -0.98
N GLU A 48 -0.99 -3.19 -0.36
CA GLU A 48 -2.12 -3.96 0.18
C GLU A 48 -2.88 -4.72 -0.90
N ARG A 49 -3.11 -4.09 -2.07
CA ARG A 49 -3.75 -4.76 -3.21
C ARG A 49 -2.91 -5.92 -3.72
N VAL A 50 -1.60 -5.74 -3.88
CA VAL A 50 -0.71 -6.83 -4.32
C VAL A 50 -0.74 -7.97 -3.32
N PHE A 51 -0.63 -7.67 -2.02
CA PHE A 51 -0.70 -8.67 -0.95
C PHE A 51 -2.04 -9.42 -0.94
N SER A 52 -3.15 -8.70 -1.07
CA SER A 52 -4.51 -9.26 -1.17
C SER A 52 -4.66 -10.16 -2.39
N THR A 53 -4.13 -9.74 -3.55
CA THR A 53 -4.17 -10.52 -4.78
C THR A 53 -3.37 -11.82 -4.62
N MET A 54 -2.21 -11.77 -3.97
CA MET A 54 -1.41 -12.97 -3.67
C MET A 54 -2.15 -13.95 -2.75
N THR A 55 -2.85 -13.44 -1.73
CA THR A 55 -3.67 -14.28 -0.85
C THR A 55 -4.85 -14.89 -1.58
N LEU A 56 -5.52 -14.13 -2.46
CA LEU A 56 -6.60 -14.62 -3.31
C LEU A 56 -6.11 -15.70 -4.28
N VAL A 57 -4.98 -15.48 -4.95
CA VAL A 57 -4.38 -16.45 -5.89
C VAL A 57 -4.02 -17.74 -5.16
N LYS A 58 -3.35 -17.65 -4.00
CA LYS A 58 -2.99 -18.82 -3.17
C LYS A 58 -4.24 -19.59 -2.71
N THR A 59 -5.28 -18.87 -2.29
CA THR A 59 -6.54 -19.47 -1.83
C THR A 59 -7.30 -20.13 -2.98
N LYS A 60 -7.37 -19.48 -4.15
CA LYS A 60 -7.98 -20.07 -5.35
C LYS A 60 -7.23 -21.32 -5.80
N LEU A 61 -5.91 -21.32 -5.80
CA LEU A 61 -5.12 -22.49 -6.17
C LEU A 61 -5.38 -23.67 -5.22
N ARG A 62 -5.41 -23.41 -3.90
CA ARG A 62 -5.71 -24.41 -2.88
C ARG A 62 -7.14 -24.94 -2.99
N ASN A 63 -8.12 -24.04 -3.16
CA ASN A 63 -9.52 -24.43 -3.33
C ASN A 63 -9.78 -25.16 -4.65
N LYS A 64 -9.01 -24.88 -5.72
CA LYS A 64 -9.13 -25.61 -6.98
C LYS A 64 -8.67 -27.06 -6.84
N MET A 65 -7.57 -27.30 -6.12
CA MET A 65 -7.07 -28.67 -5.90
C MET A 65 -7.98 -29.48 -4.98
N GLY A 66 -8.55 -28.86 -3.95
CA GLY A 66 -9.58 -29.49 -3.12
C GLY A 66 -10.91 -29.70 -3.86
N GLY A 67 -11.33 -28.71 -4.65
CA GLY A 67 -12.58 -28.77 -5.41
C GLY A 67 -12.57 -29.85 -6.48
N SER A 68 -11.48 -30.02 -7.23
CA SER A 68 -11.37 -31.11 -8.22
C SER A 68 -11.32 -32.48 -7.57
N LEU A 69 -10.64 -32.62 -6.42
CA LEU A 69 -10.63 -33.88 -5.65
C LEU A 69 -12.02 -34.25 -5.12
N LEU A 70 -12.79 -33.26 -4.66
CA LEU A 70 -14.14 -33.46 -4.16
C LEU A 70 -15.14 -33.76 -5.30
N ASP A 71 -14.98 -33.11 -6.45
CA ASP A 71 -15.80 -33.34 -7.65
C ASP A 71 -15.56 -34.75 -8.23
N ASP A 72 -14.29 -35.15 -8.41
CA ASP A 72 -13.94 -36.50 -8.89
C ASP A 72 -14.43 -37.59 -7.93
N CYS A 73 -14.38 -37.34 -6.62
CA CYS A 73 -14.90 -38.25 -5.59
C CYS A 73 -16.41 -38.42 -5.73
N LEU A 74 -17.17 -37.32 -5.84
CA LEU A 74 -18.63 -37.39 -6.00
C LEU A 74 -19.06 -38.12 -7.28
N VAL A 75 -18.31 -37.97 -8.37
CA VAL A 75 -18.54 -38.69 -9.64
C VAL A 75 -18.26 -40.19 -9.51
N THR A 76 -17.35 -40.62 -8.63
CA THR A 76 -17.06 -42.05 -8.41
C THR A 76 -18.03 -42.74 -7.42
N PHE A 77 -18.77 -41.96 -6.62
CA PHE A 77 -19.76 -42.48 -5.66
C PHE A 77 -21.21 -42.51 -6.19
N THR A 78 -21.45 -42.07 -7.43
CA THR A 78 -22.72 -42.20 -8.17
C THR A 78 -22.66 -43.38 -9.14
#